data_AF-A0A531MI12-F1
#
_entry.id   AF-A0A531MI12-F1
#
_cell.length_a   1.000
_cell.length_b   1.000
_cell.length_c   1.000
_cell.angle_alpha   90.00
_cell.angle_beta   90.00
_cell.angle_gamma   90.00
#
_symmetry.space_group_name_H-M   'P 1'
#
loop_
_entity.id
_entity.type
_entity.pdbx_description
1 polymer ?
#
loop_
_entity_poly.entity_id
_entity_poly.type
_entity_poly.pdbx_seq_one_letter_code
_entity_poly.pdbx_strand_id
1 'polypeptide(L)'
;DSLAILNACGAENAGALVDGIHFFRNGASIDELRANSGKVKHIQLCDVRGPAPKTSDAMIAEARSGRLAPGEGELPLKDLCAATEHGAAISVEVPLVGPVDPKAHLKHLHAGALGILKPDH
;
A
#
# COMPACT_ATOMS: atom_id res chain seq x y z
N ASP A 1 -2.70 17.83 -0.44
CA ASP A 1 -3.00 17.04 0.75
C ASP A 1 -4.36 16.37 0.58
N SER A 2 -4.39 15.04 0.54
CA SER A 2 -5.61 14.25 0.33
C SER A 2 -6.65 14.47 1.44
N LEU A 3 -6.22 14.70 2.68
CA LEU A 3 -7.14 14.93 3.80
C LEU A 3 -7.89 16.25 3.67
N ALA A 4 -7.22 17.30 3.19
CA ALA A 4 -7.86 18.59 2.93
C ALA A 4 -8.98 18.48 1.89
N ILE A 5 -8.76 17.71 0.82
CA ILE A 5 -9.75 17.46 -0.23
C ILE A 5 -10.95 16.69 0.34
N LEU A 6 -10.71 15.63 1.13
CA LEU A 6 -11.77 14.85 1.76
C LEU A 6 -12.61 15.69 2.73
N ASN A 7 -11.97 16.54 3.54
CA ASN A 7 -12.69 17.41 4.46
C ASN A 7 -13.53 18.45 3.71
N ALA A 8 -12.99 19.02 2.63
CA ALA A 8 -13.66 20.05 1.84
C ALA A 8 -14.86 19.50 1.04
N CYS A 9 -14.80 18.25 0.59
CA CYS A 9 -15.90 17.68 -0.20
C CYS A 9 -17.17 17.44 0.63
N GLY A 10 -17.05 17.24 1.95
CA GLY A 10 -18.18 17.05 2.87
C GLY A 10 -19.06 15.82 2.60
N ALA A 11 -18.68 14.95 1.66
CA ALA A 11 -19.47 13.79 1.28
C ALA A 11 -19.27 12.63 2.26
N GLU A 12 -20.36 12.11 2.82
CA GLU A 12 -20.33 11.04 3.83
C GLU A 12 -19.72 9.72 3.30
N ASN A 13 -19.80 9.50 1.98
CA ASN A 13 -19.26 8.31 1.33
C ASN A 13 -17.84 8.50 0.75
N ALA A 14 -17.20 9.65 0.98
CA ALA A 14 -15.84 9.88 0.54
C ALA A 14 -14.81 9.22 1.47
N GLY A 15 -13.64 8.90 0.91
CA GLY A 15 -12.53 8.38 1.69
C GLY A 15 -11.24 8.26 0.90
N ALA A 16 -10.15 8.03 1.62
CA ALA A 16 -8.81 7.84 1.07
C ALA A 16 -8.55 6.37 0.76
N LEU A 17 -7.87 6.15 -0.36
CA LEU A 17 -7.09 4.95 -0.60
C LEU A 17 -5.66 5.24 -0.15
N VAL A 18 -5.06 4.32 0.61
CA VAL A 18 -3.66 4.37 0.99
C VAL A 18 -2.90 3.29 0.22
N ASP A 19 -2.07 3.73 -0.73
CA ASP A 19 -1.13 2.88 -1.45
C ASP A 19 0.20 2.83 -0.68
N GLY A 20 0.72 1.63 -0.44
CA GLY A 20 1.90 1.42 0.40
C GLY A 20 3.14 2.16 -0.10
N ILE A 21 3.48 2.06 -1.39
CA ILE A 21 4.68 2.71 -1.92
C ILE A 21 4.55 4.24 -1.84
N HIS A 22 3.42 4.81 -2.26
CA HIS A 22 3.23 6.27 -2.24
C HIS A 22 3.18 6.80 -0.81
N PHE A 23 2.58 6.06 0.12
CA PHE A 23 2.53 6.44 1.52
C PHE A 23 3.94 6.59 2.11
N PHE A 24 4.76 5.55 2.04
CA PHE A 24 6.09 5.58 2.65
C PHE A 24 7.10 6.43 1.87
N ARG A 25 7.08 6.41 0.53
CA ARG A 25 8.01 7.21 -0.29
C ARG A 25 7.78 8.72 -0.17
N ASN A 26 6.56 9.15 0.17
CA ASN A 26 6.25 10.56 0.44
C ASN A 26 6.53 10.98 1.90
N GLY A 27 7.09 10.09 2.73
CA GLY A 27 7.41 10.39 4.12
C GLY A 27 6.18 10.50 5.03
N ALA A 28 5.05 9.90 4.66
CA ALA A 28 3.86 9.91 5.49
C ALA A 28 4.08 9.12 6.79
N SER A 29 3.42 9.56 7.86
CA SER A 29 3.56 8.94 9.18
C SER A 29 2.43 7.96 9.49
N ILE A 30 2.78 6.81 10.05
CA ILE A 30 1.80 5.85 10.61
C ILE A 30 0.97 6.48 11.73
N ASP A 31 1.53 7.41 12.50
CA ASP A 31 0.78 8.09 13.55
C ASP A 31 -0.27 9.05 12.98
N GLU A 32 0.07 9.76 11.90
CA GLU A 32 -0.89 10.60 11.18
C GLU A 32 -2.01 9.77 10.54
N LEU A 33 -1.65 8.60 10.00
CA LEU A 33 -2.61 7.63 9.47
C LEU A 33 -3.56 7.15 10.56
N ARG A 34 -3.04 6.76 11.74
CA ARG A 34 -3.87 6.30 12.86
C ARG A 34 -4.87 7.37 13.31
N ALA A 35 -4.42 8.62 13.38
CA ALA A 35 -5.28 9.77 13.71
C ALA A 35 -6.40 10.02 12.68
N ASN A 36 -6.24 9.55 11.44
CA ASN A 36 -7.20 9.73 10.34
C ASN A 36 -7.80 8.41 9.83
N SER A 37 -7.67 7.32 10.59
CA SER A 37 -8.05 5.96 10.19
C SER A 37 -9.50 5.85 9.69
N GLY A 38 -10.45 6.57 10.30
CA GLY A 38 -11.86 6.57 9.87
C GLY A 38 -12.12 7.11 8.44
N LYS A 39 -11.16 7.85 7.88
CA LYS A 39 -11.21 8.37 6.50
C LYS A 39 -10.60 7.41 5.49
N VAL A 40 -9.88 6.39 5.93
CA VAL A 40 -9.26 5.39 5.06
C VAL A 40 -10.29 4.32 4.74
N LYS A 41 -10.58 4.11 3.45
CA LYS A 41 -11.54 3.11 2.98
C LYS A 41 -10.87 1.93 2.28
N HIS A 42 -9.67 2.15 1.76
CA HIS A 42 -8.91 1.13 1.02
C HIS A 42 -7.42 1.20 1.32
N ILE A 43 -6.78 0.04 1.29
CA ILE A 43 -5.33 -0.10 1.33
C ILE A 43 -4.88 -0.98 0.17
N GLN A 44 -3.86 -0.52 -0.55
CA GLN A 44 -3.17 -1.29 -1.58
C GLN A 44 -1.80 -1.71 -1.07
N LEU A 45 -1.65 -3.00 -0.80
CA LEU A 45 -0.41 -3.59 -0.36
C LEU A 45 0.49 -3.89 -1.56
N CYS A 46 1.73 -3.46 -1.43
CA CYS A 46 2.88 -3.85 -2.22
C CYS A 46 4.11 -3.63 -1.34
N ASP A 47 5.27 -4.07 -1.80
CA ASP A 47 6.52 -3.78 -1.12
C ASP A 47 7.56 -3.19 -2.08
N VAL A 48 8.59 -2.58 -1.53
CA VAL A 48 9.75 -2.04 -2.26
C VAL A 48 11.00 -2.15 -1.40
N ARG A 49 12.17 -1.94 -2.00
CA ARG A 49 13.46 -2.00 -1.30
C ARG A 49 14.36 -0.84 -1.64
N GLY A 50 15.28 -0.54 -0.73
CA GLY A 50 16.28 0.48 -0.95
C GLY A 50 15.71 1.91 -0.92
N PRO A 51 16.54 2.91 -1.27
CA PRO A 51 16.18 4.31 -1.12
C PRO A 51 15.09 4.74 -2.11
N ALA A 52 14.34 5.78 -1.74
CA ALA A 52 13.35 6.37 -2.63
C ALA A 52 14.01 6.89 -3.93
N PRO A 53 13.42 6.64 -5.11
CA PRO A 53 13.89 7.23 -6.34
C PRO A 53 13.89 8.76 -6.28
N LYS A 54 14.89 9.40 -6.90
CA LYS A 54 15.07 10.86 -6.85
C LYS A 54 14.53 11.61 -8.07
N THR A 55 14.19 10.89 -9.13
CA THR A 55 13.70 11.47 -10.39
C THR A 55 12.30 10.95 -10.69
N SER A 56 11.48 11.77 -11.34
CA SER A 56 10.11 11.40 -11.70
C SER A 56 10.07 10.13 -12.56
N ASP A 57 10.99 9.99 -13.52
CA ASP A 57 11.06 8.79 -14.37
C ASP A 57 11.35 7.53 -13.57
N ALA A 58 12.24 7.62 -12.57
CA ALA A 58 12.56 6.49 -11.72
C ALA A 58 11.41 6.17 -10.73
N MET A 59 10.68 7.17 -10.25
CA MET A 59 9.46 6.97 -9.46
C MET A 59 8.38 6.26 -10.28
N ILE A 60 8.17 6.68 -11.54
CA ILE A 60 7.23 6.05 -12.47
C ILE A 60 7.66 4.60 -12.76
N ALA A 61 8.95 4.36 -12.98
CA ALA A 61 9.48 3.02 -13.19
C ALA A 61 9.26 2.11 -11.96
N GLU A 62 9.56 2.61 -10.75
CA GLU A 62 9.33 1.85 -9.50
C GLU A 62 7.85 1.51 -9.32
N ALA A 63 6.95 2.48 -9.53
CA ALA A 63 5.51 2.26 -9.40
C ALA A 63 4.94 1.25 -10.41
N ARG A 64 5.52 1.18 -11.63
CA ARG A 64 5.01 0.33 -12.72
C ARG A 64 5.63 -1.05 -12.80
N SER A 65 6.87 -1.22 -12.34
CA SER A 65 7.57 -2.51 -12.45
C SER A 65 8.51 -2.85 -11.30
N GLY A 66 8.71 -1.94 -10.34
CA GLY A 66 9.61 -2.14 -9.20
C GLY A 66 8.93 -2.66 -7.93
N ARG A 67 7.60 -2.84 -7.95
CA ARG A 67 6.85 -3.35 -6.80
C ARG A 67 7.14 -4.83 -6.56
N LEU A 68 7.33 -5.18 -5.31
CA LEU A 68 7.51 -6.54 -4.81
C LEU A 68 6.23 -7.04 -4.14
N ALA A 69 6.13 -8.36 -3.94
CA ALA A 69 5.04 -8.92 -3.16
C ALA A 69 5.13 -8.43 -1.69
N PRO A 70 4.00 -8.28 -0.99
CA PRO A 70 4.00 -7.90 0.41
C PRO A 70 4.92 -8.80 1.25
N GLY A 71 5.85 -8.20 2.01
CA GLY A 71 6.80 -8.91 2.86
C GLY A 71 8.12 -9.30 2.20
N GLU A 72 8.28 -9.06 0.89
CA GLU A 72 9.55 -9.26 0.18
C GLU A 72 10.42 -8.00 0.15
N GLY A 73 9.91 -6.88 0.66
CA GLY A 73 10.63 -5.63 0.75
C GLY A 73 10.89 -5.16 2.17
N GLU A 74 10.87 -3.84 2.35
CA GLU A 74 11.34 -3.15 3.55
C GLU A 74 10.27 -2.21 4.13
N LEU A 75 9.08 -2.14 3.52
CA LEU A 75 7.99 -1.29 4.01
C LEU A 75 7.39 -1.88 5.31
N PRO A 76 7.03 -1.04 6.31
CA PRO A 76 6.40 -1.51 7.54
C PRO A 76 4.90 -1.79 7.33
N LEU A 77 4.59 -2.79 6.50
CA LEU A 77 3.22 -3.13 6.09
C LEU A 77 2.34 -3.61 7.24
N LYS A 78 2.92 -4.28 8.25
CA LYS A 78 2.19 -4.70 9.45
C LYS A 78 1.67 -3.50 10.23
N ASP A 79 2.50 -2.47 10.40
CA ASP A 79 2.11 -1.23 11.07
C ASP A 79 1.05 -0.47 10.27
N LEU A 80 1.16 -0.48 8.93
CA LEU A 80 0.15 0.09 8.03
C LEU A 80 -1.22 -0.56 8.22
N CYS A 81 -1.26 -1.89 8.23
CA CYS A 81 -2.50 -2.65 8.45
C CYS A 81 -3.06 -2.44 9.87
N ALA A 82 -2.20 -2.45 10.90
CA ALA A 82 -2.63 -2.22 12.28
C ALA A 82 -3.18 -0.80 12.49
N ALA A 83 -2.65 0.21 11.81
CA ALA A 83 -3.11 1.60 11.91
C ALA A 83 -4.51 1.84 11.30
N THR A 84 -5.03 0.87 10.55
CA THR A 84 -6.24 0.98 9.73
C THR A 84 -7.24 -0.15 9.98
N GLU A 85 -7.03 -0.92 11.05
CA GLU A 85 -7.67 -2.20 11.40
C GLU A 85 -9.22 -2.20 11.38
N HIS A 86 -9.85 -1.02 11.32
CA HIS A 86 -11.30 -0.89 11.32
C HIS A 86 -11.83 -0.34 9.99
N GLY A 87 -12.38 -1.24 9.16
CA GLY A 87 -13.29 -0.90 8.06
C GLY A 87 -12.66 -0.59 6.70
N ALA A 88 -11.32 -0.59 6.58
CA ALA A 88 -10.65 -0.45 5.28
C ALA A 88 -10.61 -1.79 4.53
N ALA A 89 -11.01 -1.79 3.26
CA ALA A 89 -10.83 -2.94 2.39
C ALA A 89 -9.37 -3.06 1.94
N ILE A 90 -8.83 -4.28 1.98
CA ILE A 90 -7.43 -4.55 1.64
C ILE A 90 -7.34 -5.18 0.26
N SER A 91 -6.39 -4.72 -0.53
CA SER A 91 -6.06 -5.27 -1.84
C SER A 91 -4.53 -5.35 -2.00
N VAL A 92 -4.07 -6.12 -2.99
CA VAL A 92 -2.65 -6.20 -3.35
C VAL A 92 -2.48 -5.60 -4.74
N GLU A 93 -1.52 -4.68 -4.89
CA GLU A 93 -1.26 -4.00 -6.16
C GLU A 93 0.21 -4.17 -6.55
N VAL A 94 0.49 -5.26 -7.24
CA VAL A 94 1.81 -5.58 -7.79
C VAL A 94 1.64 -5.96 -9.27
N PRO A 95 2.12 -5.12 -10.22
CA PRO A 95 2.00 -5.38 -11.64
C PRO A 95 2.62 -6.72 -12.04
N LEU A 96 1.98 -7.41 -13.00
CA LEU A 96 2.59 -8.56 -13.66
C LEU A 96 3.59 -8.04 -14.70
N VAL A 97 4.87 -8.33 -14.51
CA VAL A 97 5.95 -7.88 -15.41
C VAL A 97 6.65 -9.06 -16.04
N GLY A 98 6.76 -9.06 -17.36
CA GLY A 98 7.46 -10.11 -18.11
C GLY A 98 6.65 -11.42 -18.24
N PRO A 99 7.31 -12.52 -18.63
CA PRO A 99 6.65 -13.79 -18.99
C PRO A 99 6.33 -14.66 -17.76
N VAL A 100 5.73 -14.08 -16.72
CA VAL A 100 5.34 -14.81 -15.51
C VAL A 100 3.94 -15.39 -15.67
N ASP A 101 3.74 -16.65 -15.25
CA ASP A 101 2.40 -17.25 -15.22
C ASP A 101 1.46 -16.46 -14.28
N PRO A 102 0.32 -15.94 -14.77
CA PRO A 102 -0.58 -15.14 -13.94
C PRO A 102 -1.09 -15.87 -12.69
N LYS A 103 -1.27 -17.19 -12.76
CA LYS A 103 -1.74 -17.98 -11.61
C LYS A 103 -0.66 -18.14 -10.56
N ALA A 104 0.59 -18.36 -10.97
CA ALA A 104 1.75 -18.35 -10.07
C ALA A 104 1.92 -16.98 -9.40
N HIS A 105 1.82 -15.89 -10.16
CA HIS A 105 1.87 -14.52 -9.63
C HIS A 105 0.79 -14.27 -8.58
N LEU A 106 -0.47 -14.60 -8.90
CA LEU A 106 -1.58 -14.43 -7.96
C LEU A 106 -1.38 -15.22 -6.66
N LYS A 107 -0.92 -16.47 -6.75
CA LYS A 107 -0.60 -17.30 -5.57
C LYS A 107 0.50 -16.68 -4.72
N HIS A 108 1.54 -16.17 -5.36
CA HIS A 108 2.67 -15.52 -4.70
C HIS A 108 2.21 -14.28 -3.92
N LEU A 109 1.46 -13.39 -4.59
CA LEU A 109 0.89 -12.20 -3.97
C LEU A 109 -0.07 -12.52 -2.82
N HIS A 110 -0.91 -13.52 -2.99
CA HIS A 110 -1.84 -13.97 -1.95
C HIS A 110 -1.10 -14.52 -0.72
N ALA A 111 -0.05 -15.32 -0.93
CA ALA A 111 0.78 -15.82 0.17
C ALA A 111 1.49 -14.69 0.93
N GLY A 112 2.09 -13.73 0.22
CA GLY A 112 2.71 -12.56 0.84
C GLY A 112 1.71 -11.73 1.66
N ALA A 113 0.53 -11.45 1.10
CA ALA A 113 -0.51 -10.73 1.82
C ALA A 113 -0.98 -11.46 3.08
N LEU A 114 -1.16 -12.79 3.03
CA LEU A 114 -1.51 -13.56 4.23
C LEU A 114 -0.43 -13.49 5.31
N GLY A 115 0.85 -13.49 4.95
CA GLY A 115 1.96 -13.34 5.91
C GLY A 115 1.98 -11.98 6.61
N ILE A 116 1.44 -10.94 5.97
CA ILE A 116 1.26 -9.62 6.59
C ILE A 116 0.02 -9.60 7.50
N LEU A 117 -1.11 -10.13 7.01
CA LEU A 117 -2.41 -10.03 7.68
C LEU A 117 -2.63 -11.04 8.81
N LYS A 118 -1.92 -12.17 8.77
CA LYS A 118 -2.04 -13.27 9.74
C LYS A 118 -0.65 -13.74 10.18
N PRO A 119 0.08 -12.93 10.96
CA PRO A 119 1.46 -13.25 11.33
C PRO A 119 1.60 -14.50 12.22
N ASP A 120 0.51 -15.00 12.82
CA ASP A 120 0.54 -16.05 13.86
C ASP A 120 0.00 -17.42 13.41
N HIS A 121 0.10 -17.76 12.11
CA HIS A 121 -0.26 -19.09 11.58
C HIS A 121 0.97 -19.89 11.11
#